data_AF-A0A2D4TJK0-F1
#
_entry.id   AF-A0A2D4TJK0-F1
#
_cell.length_a   1.000
_cell.length_b   1.000
_cell.length_c   1.000
_cell.angle_alpha   90.00
_cell.angle_beta   90.00
_cell.angle_gamma   90.00
#
_symmetry.space_group_name_H-M   'P 1'
#
loop_
_entity.id
_entity.type
_entity.pdbx_description
1 polymer ?
#
loop_
_entity_poly.entity_id
_entity_poly.type
_entity_poly.pdbx_seq_one_letter_code
_entity_poly.pdbx_strand_id
1 'polypeptide(L)'
;PEIDEQLIQNCSHIVAMMGHEPIVNLLEKQCDVILCGRASDTALFSALPLMRGFLPGPVWHCAKTIECGAICSTSTRADGVFAEIDDNGFSVEPLALDASCTPLSLASHTLYENADPYLIREPSGMLDTQNARYQKLSERKTRVEGSVFRPDRYTLKLEGTTCTGFQTVAIGGVRDPYIIARVDSWLAEMKVFFAERLKELTGKTLGKEVRLDISQYGKNAVMGELEKSSAQIPNEIGLLFCVTAPEQALANDVARFITHTASHWPIPEWDGFISGIAFPFSPPEIDRGPVYRFTLNHILIPESPLSAFRFEMENI
;
A
#
# COMPACT_ATOMS: atom_id res chain seq x y z
N PRO A 1 -7.45 -17.42 -1.76
CA PRO A 1 -8.21 -17.46 -0.48
C PRO A 1 -9.50 -18.24 -0.73
N GLU A 2 -10.24 -18.66 0.30
CA GLU A 2 -11.61 -19.10 0.05
C GLU A 2 -12.46 -17.90 -0.40
N ILE A 3 -13.39 -18.16 -1.32
CA ILE A 3 -14.28 -17.16 -1.89
C ILE A 3 -15.70 -17.71 -1.85
N ASP A 4 -16.62 -16.94 -1.29
CA ASP A 4 -18.05 -17.23 -1.26
C ASP A 4 -18.87 -16.00 -1.66
N GLU A 5 -20.16 -16.21 -1.87
CA GLU A 5 -21.07 -15.14 -2.28
C GLU A 5 -21.17 -14.02 -1.23
N GLN A 6 -21.13 -14.38 0.05
CA GLN A 6 -21.25 -13.42 1.14
C GLN A 6 -20.03 -12.48 1.19
N LEU A 7 -18.83 -12.98 0.95
CA LEU A 7 -17.61 -12.17 0.87
C LEU A 7 -17.70 -11.18 -0.30
N ILE A 8 -18.19 -11.62 -1.46
CA ILE A 8 -18.38 -10.76 -2.63
C ILE A 8 -19.40 -9.66 -2.32
N GLN A 9 -20.55 -10.00 -1.73
CA GLN A 9 -21.58 -9.04 -1.35
C GLN A 9 -21.10 -8.05 -0.27
N ASN A 10 -20.20 -8.48 0.61
CA ASN A 10 -19.61 -7.64 1.66
C ASN A 10 -18.43 -6.78 1.16
N CYS A 11 -17.94 -6.98 -0.06
CA CYS A 11 -16.95 -6.08 -0.63
C CYS A 11 -17.60 -4.72 -0.86
N SER A 12 -17.00 -3.69 -0.29
CA SER A 12 -17.39 -2.31 -0.55
C SER A 12 -17.27 -2.03 -2.05
N HIS A 13 -16.06 -2.21 -2.60
CA HIS A 13 -15.76 -2.10 -4.02
C HIS A 13 -14.88 -3.28 -4.46
N ILE A 14 -15.13 -3.79 -5.66
CA ILE A 14 -14.30 -4.79 -6.35
C ILE A 14 -13.79 -4.15 -7.63
N VAL A 15 -12.49 -4.27 -7.87
CA VAL A 15 -11.84 -3.77 -9.08
C VAL A 15 -11.11 -4.91 -9.79
N ALA A 16 -11.06 -4.83 -11.11
CA ALA A 16 -10.25 -5.69 -11.94
C ALA A 16 -9.06 -4.88 -12.48
N MET A 17 -7.86 -5.42 -12.40
CA MET A 17 -6.65 -4.78 -12.94
C MET A 17 -6.58 -4.94 -14.44
N MET A 18 -6.89 -3.88 -15.19
CA MET A 18 -6.88 -3.90 -16.66
C MET A 18 -5.47 -4.02 -17.24
N GLY A 19 -5.40 -4.69 -18.39
CA GLY A 19 -4.24 -4.64 -19.27
C GLY A 19 -4.31 -3.43 -20.21
N HIS A 20 -3.51 -3.47 -21.28
CA HIS A 20 -3.43 -2.39 -22.26
C HIS A 20 -4.66 -2.28 -23.18
N GLU A 21 -5.46 -3.34 -23.31
CA GLU A 21 -6.51 -3.46 -24.33
C GLU A 21 -7.63 -2.42 -24.17
N PRO A 22 -8.15 -2.12 -22.95
CA PRO A 22 -9.13 -1.04 -22.77
C PRO A 22 -8.61 0.34 -23.17
N ILE A 23 -7.31 0.59 -22.98
CA ILE A 23 -6.65 1.85 -23.34
C ILE A 23 -6.54 1.96 -24.86
N VAL A 24 -6.09 0.89 -25.53
CA VAL A 24 -6.03 0.82 -27.00
C VAL A 24 -7.39 1.09 -27.61
N ASN A 25 -8.45 0.47 -27.10
CA ASN A 25 -9.83 0.69 -27.59
C ASN A 25 -10.26 2.16 -27.51
N LEU A 26 -9.80 2.92 -26.51
CA LEU A 26 -10.10 4.36 -26.40
C LEU A 26 -9.18 5.22 -27.29
N LEU A 27 -7.90 4.85 -27.43
CA LEU A 27 -6.98 5.52 -28.37
C LEU A 27 -7.46 5.39 -29.82
N GLU A 28 -7.97 4.22 -30.21
CA GLU A 28 -8.56 3.99 -31.54
C GLU A 28 -9.83 4.82 -31.78
N LYS A 29 -10.53 5.20 -30.70
CA LYS A 29 -11.66 6.14 -30.71
C LYS A 29 -11.23 7.61 -30.69
N GLN A 30 -9.94 7.88 -30.82
CA GLN A 30 -9.36 9.23 -30.87
C GLN A 30 -9.55 10.02 -29.56
N CYS A 31 -9.60 9.35 -28.40
CA CYS A 31 -9.55 10.04 -27.13
C CYS A 31 -8.15 10.65 -26.90
N ASP A 32 -8.10 11.97 -26.67
CA ASP A 32 -6.84 12.69 -26.40
C ASP A 32 -6.30 12.43 -24.97
N VAL A 33 -7.22 12.26 -24.01
CA VAL A 33 -6.89 12.01 -22.60
C VAL A 33 -7.70 10.80 -22.13
N ILE A 34 -7.02 9.83 -21.52
CA ILE A 34 -7.65 8.61 -20.98
C ILE A 34 -7.36 8.55 -19.48
N LEU A 35 -8.43 8.55 -18.68
CA LEU A 35 -8.36 8.33 -17.24
C LEU A 35 -8.73 6.88 -16.94
N CYS A 36 -7.72 6.09 -16.56
CA CYS A 36 -7.93 4.70 -16.18
C CYS A 36 -8.30 4.58 -14.71
N GLY A 37 -9.14 3.58 -14.39
CA GLY A 37 -9.29 3.08 -13.02
C GLY A 37 -8.09 2.23 -12.62
N ARG A 38 -8.34 1.01 -12.12
CA ARG A 38 -7.26 0.07 -11.78
C ARG A 38 -6.66 -0.54 -13.06
N ALA A 39 -5.45 -0.14 -13.43
CA ALA A 39 -4.63 -0.73 -14.49
C ALA A 39 -3.30 -1.26 -13.93
N SER A 40 -2.62 -2.15 -14.65
CA SER A 40 -1.18 -2.33 -14.42
C SER A 40 -0.44 -1.10 -14.91
N ASP A 41 0.62 -0.71 -14.20
CA ASP A 41 1.34 0.53 -14.51
C ASP A 41 2.03 0.41 -15.88
N THR A 42 2.55 -0.77 -16.20
CA THR A 42 3.06 -1.16 -17.52
C THR A 42 2.03 -1.02 -18.65
N ALA A 43 0.73 -1.25 -18.41
CA ALA A 43 -0.30 -1.17 -19.45
C ALA A 43 -0.42 0.26 -20.01
N LEU A 44 -0.24 1.27 -19.16
CA LEU A 44 -0.32 2.69 -19.53
C LEU A 44 0.70 3.03 -20.63
N PHE A 45 1.95 2.55 -20.45
CA PHE A 45 3.04 2.81 -21.40
C PHE A 45 3.08 1.82 -22.55
N SER A 46 2.48 0.64 -22.40
CA SER A 46 2.46 -0.39 -23.44
C SER A 46 1.37 -0.17 -24.49
N ALA A 47 0.25 0.48 -24.14
CA ALA A 47 -0.91 0.60 -25.02
C ALA A 47 -0.59 1.21 -26.39
N LEU A 48 0.03 2.39 -26.42
CA LEU A 48 0.31 3.09 -27.68
C LEU A 48 1.33 2.34 -28.56
N PRO A 49 2.50 1.87 -28.06
CA PRO A 49 3.43 1.10 -28.89
C PRO A 49 2.85 -0.22 -29.39
N LEU A 50 2.08 -0.95 -28.56
CA LEU A 50 1.41 -2.18 -29.00
C LEU A 50 0.37 -1.91 -30.09
N MET A 51 -0.44 -0.85 -29.94
CA MET A 51 -1.39 -0.40 -30.97
C MET A 51 -0.69 -0.06 -32.30
N ARG A 52 0.54 0.47 -32.24
CA ARG A 52 1.36 0.80 -33.41
C ARG A 52 2.09 -0.41 -34.02
N GLY A 53 1.99 -1.60 -33.42
CA GLY A 53 2.54 -2.84 -33.94
C GLY A 53 3.98 -3.14 -33.53
N PHE A 54 4.52 -2.47 -32.50
CA PHE A 54 5.84 -2.81 -31.97
C PHE A 54 5.83 -4.18 -31.27
N LEU A 55 6.99 -4.85 -31.21
CA LEU A 55 7.11 -6.16 -30.59
C LEU A 55 6.79 -6.09 -29.08
N PRO A 56 5.92 -6.98 -28.56
CA PRO A 56 5.52 -6.91 -27.16
C PRO A 56 6.66 -7.06 -26.14
N GLY A 57 7.69 -7.87 -26.42
CA GLY A 57 8.81 -8.09 -25.49
C GLY A 57 9.56 -6.80 -25.12
N PRO A 58 10.08 -6.04 -26.11
CA PRO A 58 10.63 -4.71 -25.89
C PRO A 58 9.65 -3.73 -25.25
N VAL A 59 8.39 -3.72 -25.69
CA VAL A 59 7.39 -2.75 -25.21
C VAL A 59 7.09 -2.94 -23.73
N TRP A 60 6.73 -4.17 -23.30
CA TRP A 60 6.41 -4.44 -21.89
C TRP A 60 7.62 -4.23 -20.98
N HIS A 61 8.84 -4.53 -21.46
CA HIS A 61 10.05 -4.29 -20.68
C HIS A 61 10.38 -2.80 -20.56
N CYS A 62 10.21 -2.04 -21.64
CA CYS A 62 10.33 -0.59 -21.60
C CYS A 62 9.31 0.01 -20.63
N ALA A 63 8.05 -0.40 -20.73
CA ALA A 63 6.97 0.04 -19.86
C ALA A 63 7.30 -0.22 -18.38
N LYS A 64 7.72 -1.45 -18.03
CA LYS A 64 8.16 -1.79 -16.67
C LYS A 64 9.33 -0.94 -16.18
N THR A 65 10.21 -0.52 -17.10
CA THR A 65 11.38 0.29 -16.76
C THR A 65 11.00 1.74 -16.45
N ILE A 66 10.01 2.29 -17.14
CA ILE A 66 9.67 3.72 -17.08
C ILE A 66 8.46 4.03 -16.18
N GLU A 67 7.72 3.02 -15.74
CA GLU A 67 6.47 3.20 -14.99
C GLU A 67 6.64 3.96 -13.66
N CYS A 68 7.79 3.80 -13.00
CA CYS A 68 8.12 4.48 -11.75
C CYS A 68 9.02 5.72 -11.97
N GLY A 69 9.04 6.29 -13.18
CA GLY A 69 9.85 7.47 -13.49
C GLY A 69 11.35 7.23 -13.33
N ALA A 70 12.03 8.08 -12.56
CA ALA A 70 13.49 8.06 -12.46
C ALA A 70 14.07 7.03 -11.47
N ILE A 71 13.25 6.17 -10.86
CA ILE A 71 13.73 5.12 -9.93
C ILE A 71 14.71 4.15 -10.62
N CYS A 72 14.60 3.96 -11.93
CA CYS A 72 15.54 3.14 -12.71
C CYS A 72 16.88 3.86 -13.02
N SER A 73 17.11 5.08 -12.52
CA SER A 73 18.32 5.87 -12.74
C SER A 73 19.20 5.96 -11.48
N THR A 74 20.37 6.59 -11.61
CA THR A 74 21.26 6.89 -10.46
C THR A 74 20.70 7.96 -9.52
N SER A 75 19.67 8.70 -9.93
CA SER A 75 18.99 9.70 -9.11
C SER A 75 17.50 9.37 -9.02
N THR A 76 17.13 8.58 -8.01
CA THR A 76 15.75 8.09 -7.82
C THR A 76 14.73 9.18 -7.47
N ARG A 77 15.20 10.41 -7.18
CA ARG A 77 14.37 11.58 -6.86
C ARG A 77 14.09 12.50 -8.05
N ALA A 78 14.66 12.21 -9.22
CA ALA A 78 14.43 13.00 -10.42
C ALA A 78 13.02 12.78 -11.00
N ASP A 79 12.56 13.70 -11.85
CA ASP A 79 11.17 13.73 -12.32
C ASP A 79 10.79 12.55 -13.21
N GLY A 80 11.67 12.12 -14.12
CA GLY A 80 11.34 11.05 -15.06
C GLY A 80 12.47 10.65 -15.99
N VAL A 81 12.11 9.78 -16.94
CA VAL A 81 13.00 9.24 -17.96
C VAL A 81 12.39 9.38 -19.34
N PHE A 82 13.24 9.43 -20.36
CA PHE A 82 12.86 9.39 -21.75
C PHE A 82 13.28 8.04 -22.33
N ALA A 83 12.36 7.39 -23.05
CA ALA A 83 12.62 6.11 -23.69
C ALA A 83 12.27 6.12 -25.17
N GLU A 84 13.10 5.43 -25.96
CA GLU A 84 12.90 5.20 -27.40
C GLU A 84 12.82 3.69 -27.64
N ILE A 85 11.75 3.23 -28.29
CA ILE A 85 11.49 1.82 -28.60
C ILE A 85 11.64 1.61 -30.10
N ASP A 86 12.28 0.52 -30.50
CA ASP A 86 12.36 0.07 -31.89
C ASP A 86 12.06 -1.44 -32.00
N ASP A 87 12.28 -2.01 -33.18
CA ASP A 87 11.96 -3.40 -33.49
C ASP A 87 12.75 -4.43 -32.66
N ASN A 88 13.88 -4.05 -32.05
CA ASN A 88 14.75 -4.98 -31.34
C ASN A 88 14.74 -4.78 -29.82
N GLY A 89 14.42 -3.57 -29.35
CA GLY A 89 14.58 -3.21 -27.95
C GLY A 89 14.16 -1.78 -27.66
N PHE A 90 14.73 -1.24 -26.58
CA PHE A 90 14.53 0.15 -26.21
C PHE A 90 15.78 0.75 -25.60
N SER A 91 15.90 2.07 -25.67
CA SER A 91 16.92 2.82 -24.95
C SER A 91 16.28 3.81 -24.01
N VAL A 92 16.92 4.07 -22.87
CA VAL A 92 16.38 4.96 -21.84
C VAL A 92 17.47 5.84 -21.26
N GLU A 93 17.12 7.10 -21.01
CA GLU A 93 17.94 8.09 -20.33
C GLU A 93 17.11 8.95 -19.39
N PRO A 94 17.67 9.46 -18.29
CA PRO A 94 16.92 10.30 -17.38
C PRO A 94 16.75 11.72 -17.93
N LEU A 95 15.70 12.40 -17.52
CA LEU A 95 15.49 13.81 -17.86
C LEU A 95 16.45 14.72 -17.06
N ALA A 96 16.80 14.33 -15.82
CA ALA A 96 17.78 15.04 -14.99
C ALA A 96 19.20 14.93 -15.56
N LEU A 97 19.80 16.08 -15.89
CA LEU A 97 21.07 16.18 -16.61
C LEU A 97 22.28 15.60 -15.84
N ASP A 98 22.20 15.55 -14.52
CA ASP A 98 23.21 15.01 -13.61
C ASP A 98 22.97 13.53 -13.24
N ALA A 99 21.94 12.91 -13.81
CA ALA A 99 21.62 11.50 -13.61
C ALA A 99 21.97 10.63 -14.83
N SER A 100 22.07 9.33 -14.60
CA SER A 100 22.32 8.30 -15.62
C SER A 100 21.41 7.09 -15.45
N CYS A 101 20.94 6.53 -16.56
CA CYS A 101 20.41 5.17 -16.59
C CYS A 101 21.56 4.22 -16.92
N THR A 102 22.03 3.47 -15.92
CA THR A 102 23.14 2.52 -16.07
C THR A 102 22.62 1.11 -16.31
N PRO A 103 23.43 0.19 -16.88
CA PRO A 103 23.03 -1.21 -17.00
C PRO A 103 22.56 -1.83 -15.67
N LEU A 104 23.25 -1.52 -14.57
CA LEU A 104 22.89 -2.03 -13.25
C LEU A 104 21.59 -1.41 -12.72
N SER A 105 21.41 -0.09 -12.86
CA SER A 105 20.22 0.58 -12.34
C SER A 105 18.95 0.09 -13.06
N LEU A 106 19.01 -0.07 -14.40
CA LEU A 106 17.91 -0.64 -15.17
C LEU A 106 17.63 -2.09 -14.81
N ALA A 107 18.66 -2.94 -14.77
CA ALA A 107 18.50 -4.35 -14.38
C ALA A 107 17.95 -4.50 -12.95
N SER A 108 18.37 -3.64 -12.02
CA SER A 108 17.88 -3.66 -10.64
C SER A 108 16.41 -3.25 -10.53
N HIS A 109 15.89 -2.48 -11.49
CA HIS A 109 14.50 -2.05 -11.48
C HIS A 109 13.52 -3.22 -11.66
N THR A 110 13.93 -4.31 -12.30
CA THR A 110 13.05 -5.49 -12.42
C THR A 110 12.85 -6.21 -11.08
N LEU A 111 13.69 -5.97 -10.07
CA LEU A 111 13.47 -6.44 -8.69
C LEU A 111 12.43 -5.61 -7.94
N TYR A 112 12.15 -4.39 -8.38
CA TYR A 112 11.28 -3.46 -7.67
C TYR A 112 9.81 -3.85 -7.85
N GLU A 113 9.12 -4.08 -6.72
CA GLU A 113 7.70 -4.44 -6.63
C GLU A 113 7.29 -5.74 -7.36
N ASN A 114 8.26 -6.62 -7.67
CA ASN A 114 7.97 -7.91 -8.30
C ASN A 114 8.30 -9.07 -7.37
N ALA A 115 7.48 -10.12 -7.44
CA ALA A 115 7.74 -11.38 -6.75
C ALA A 115 8.88 -12.19 -7.40
N ASP A 116 9.04 -12.05 -8.72
CA ASP A 116 10.12 -12.64 -9.52
C ASP A 116 10.78 -11.53 -10.36
N PRO A 117 12.11 -11.40 -10.34
CA PRO A 117 12.80 -10.34 -11.07
C PRO A 117 12.87 -10.52 -12.59
N TYR A 118 12.51 -11.69 -13.10
CA TYR A 118 12.59 -12.02 -14.52
C TYR A 118 11.24 -12.26 -15.16
N LEU A 119 10.28 -12.79 -14.40
CA LEU A 119 8.96 -13.18 -14.90
C LEU A 119 7.88 -12.27 -14.31
N ILE A 120 7.43 -11.31 -15.12
CA ILE A 120 6.47 -10.29 -14.70
C ILE A 120 5.11 -10.54 -15.37
N ARG A 121 4.11 -10.86 -14.55
CA ARG A 121 2.77 -11.26 -15.00
C ARG A 121 1.94 -10.03 -15.39
N GLU A 122 1.41 -10.07 -16.59
CA GLU A 122 0.44 -9.10 -17.12
C GLU A 122 -0.89 -9.79 -17.44
N PRO A 123 -1.98 -9.02 -17.60
CA PRO A 123 -3.27 -9.61 -17.95
C PRO A 123 -3.27 -10.49 -19.19
N SER A 124 -2.48 -10.11 -20.21
CA SER A 124 -2.38 -10.83 -21.50
C SER A 124 -1.25 -11.85 -21.60
N GLY A 125 -0.43 -12.01 -20.55
CA GLY A 125 0.71 -12.91 -20.63
C GLY A 125 1.78 -12.67 -19.57
N MET A 126 3.01 -13.00 -19.92
CA MET A 126 4.18 -12.89 -19.05
C MET A 126 5.32 -12.22 -19.80
N LEU A 127 5.83 -11.12 -19.25
CA LEU A 127 7.11 -10.56 -19.66
C LEU A 127 8.23 -11.44 -19.08
N ASP A 128 9.14 -11.88 -19.95
CA ASP A 128 10.35 -12.61 -19.60
C ASP A 128 11.58 -11.76 -19.94
N THR A 129 12.36 -11.42 -18.92
CA THR A 129 13.60 -10.64 -19.03
C THR A 129 14.87 -11.48 -18.79
N GLN A 130 14.78 -12.81 -18.70
CA GLN A 130 15.94 -13.68 -18.40
C GLN A 130 17.08 -13.53 -19.41
N ASN A 131 16.72 -13.27 -20.67
CA ASN A 131 17.68 -13.08 -21.76
C ASN A 131 17.96 -11.60 -22.07
N ALA A 132 17.47 -10.68 -21.23
CA ALA A 132 17.67 -9.26 -21.41
C ALA A 132 19.15 -8.89 -21.27
N ARG A 133 19.65 -8.08 -22.22
CA ARG A 133 21.00 -7.53 -22.22
C ARG A 133 20.93 -6.01 -22.10
N TYR A 134 21.80 -5.47 -21.25
CA TYR A 134 21.88 -4.06 -20.94
C TYR A 134 23.23 -3.52 -21.42
N GLN A 135 23.21 -2.68 -22.46
CA GLN A 135 24.41 -2.11 -23.06
C GLN A 135 24.43 -0.60 -22.86
N LYS A 136 25.46 -0.09 -22.20
CA LYS A 136 25.68 1.36 -22.06
C LYS A 136 25.95 1.95 -23.45
N LEU A 137 25.13 2.92 -23.88
CA LEU A 137 25.31 3.65 -25.14
C LEU A 137 26.09 4.95 -24.94
N SER A 138 25.90 5.59 -23.79
CA SER A 138 26.60 6.81 -23.38
C SER A 138 26.71 6.87 -21.86
N GLU A 139 27.31 7.92 -21.31
CA GLU A 139 27.36 8.13 -19.86
C GLU A 139 25.97 8.19 -19.19
N ARG A 140 24.92 8.55 -19.93
CA ARG A 140 23.56 8.73 -19.40
C ARG A 140 22.53 7.75 -19.94
N LYS A 141 22.79 7.12 -21.09
CA LYS A 141 21.83 6.31 -21.85
C LYS A 141 22.24 4.85 -21.92
N THR A 142 21.28 3.95 -21.69
CA THR A 142 21.48 2.50 -21.79
C THR A 142 20.45 1.89 -22.73
N ARG A 143 20.91 0.94 -23.55
CA ARG A 143 20.12 0.09 -24.45
C ARG A 143 19.75 -1.21 -23.76
N VAL A 144 18.53 -1.69 -23.99
CA VAL A 144 18.00 -2.94 -23.47
C VAL A 144 17.38 -3.75 -24.60
N GLU A 145 17.79 -5.00 -24.73
CA GLU A 145 17.34 -5.93 -25.79
C GLU A 145 17.19 -7.35 -25.26
N GLY A 146 16.45 -8.21 -25.97
CA GLY A 146 16.36 -9.65 -25.66
C GLY A 146 15.26 -10.04 -24.67
N SER A 147 14.39 -9.11 -24.26
CA SER A 147 13.15 -9.45 -23.55
C SER A 147 12.11 -10.05 -24.50
N VAL A 148 11.34 -11.00 -23.98
CA VAL A 148 10.29 -11.69 -24.72
C VAL A 148 9.00 -11.59 -23.94
N PHE A 149 7.88 -11.32 -24.62
CA PHE A 149 6.57 -11.45 -24.01
C PHE A 149 5.97 -12.80 -24.44
N ARG A 150 5.51 -13.59 -23.48
CA ARG A 150 4.87 -14.88 -23.71
C ARG A 150 3.36 -14.70 -23.51
N PRO A 151 2.57 -14.66 -24.60
CA PRO A 151 1.12 -14.62 -24.47
C PRO A 151 0.61 -15.82 -23.67
N ASP A 152 -0.38 -15.59 -22.83
CA ASP A 152 -1.06 -16.63 -22.05
C ASP A 152 -2.58 -16.37 -22.09
N ARG A 153 -3.37 -17.23 -21.47
CA ARG A 153 -4.80 -16.99 -21.27
C ARG A 153 -4.99 -15.63 -20.59
N TYR A 154 -5.86 -14.80 -21.18
CA TYR A 154 -6.17 -13.49 -20.62
C TYR A 154 -6.84 -13.64 -19.25
N THR A 155 -6.26 -12.98 -18.24
CA THR A 155 -6.70 -13.07 -16.85
C THR A 155 -6.60 -11.71 -16.18
N LEU A 156 -7.59 -11.36 -15.37
CA LEU A 156 -7.58 -10.12 -14.62
C LEU A 156 -7.40 -10.41 -13.14
N LYS A 157 -6.52 -9.66 -12.46
CA LYS A 157 -6.44 -9.70 -11.00
C LYS A 157 -7.66 -8.98 -10.44
N LEU A 158 -8.47 -9.68 -9.65
CA LEU A 158 -9.55 -9.12 -8.87
C LEU A 158 -9.06 -8.76 -7.47
N GLU A 159 -9.32 -7.50 -7.12
CA GLU A 159 -8.95 -6.89 -5.86
C GLU A 159 -10.21 -6.31 -5.22
N GLY A 160 -10.39 -6.53 -3.92
CA GLY A 160 -11.60 -6.12 -3.23
C GLY A 160 -11.36 -5.88 -1.76
N THR A 161 -12.13 -4.94 -1.20
CA THR A 161 -12.00 -4.56 0.20
C THR A 161 -13.34 -4.54 0.90
N THR A 162 -13.36 -4.94 2.16
CA THR A 162 -14.54 -4.90 3.02
C THR A 162 -14.32 -3.88 4.12
N CYS A 163 -15.33 -3.05 4.40
CA CYS A 163 -15.31 -2.17 5.56
C CYS A 163 -15.35 -3.03 6.83
N THR A 164 -14.43 -2.77 7.75
CA THR A 164 -14.26 -3.53 9.01
C THR A 164 -14.57 -2.69 10.25
N GLY A 165 -15.28 -1.58 10.04
CA GLY A 165 -15.66 -0.63 11.09
C GLY A 165 -15.02 0.74 10.88
N PHE A 166 -15.04 1.53 11.95
CA PHE A 166 -14.57 2.89 12.02
C PHE A 166 -13.50 3.02 13.10
N GLN A 167 -12.51 3.87 12.85
CA GLN A 167 -11.42 4.07 13.79
C GLN A 167 -11.34 5.48 14.36
N THR A 168 -10.96 5.52 15.62
CA THR A 168 -10.55 6.73 16.35
C THR A 168 -9.22 6.44 17.00
N VAL A 169 -8.27 7.35 16.84
CA VAL A 169 -6.93 7.20 17.38
C VAL A 169 -6.59 8.31 18.35
N ALA A 170 -5.72 8.04 19.30
CA ALA A 170 -5.10 9.06 20.13
C ALA A 170 -3.62 8.72 20.31
N ILE A 171 -2.75 9.71 20.22
CA ILE A 171 -1.31 9.54 20.41
C ILE A 171 -0.85 10.36 21.62
N GLY A 172 -0.18 9.71 22.57
CA GLY A 172 0.34 10.35 23.77
C GLY A 172 1.74 9.88 24.12
N GLY A 173 2.55 10.76 24.71
CA GLY A 173 3.90 10.45 25.18
C GLY A 173 3.92 10.03 26.65
N VAL A 174 4.79 9.09 27.00
CA VAL A 174 5.12 8.71 28.38
C VAL A 174 6.61 8.86 28.57
N ARG A 175 7.00 9.66 29.58
CA ARG A 175 8.41 9.91 29.96
C ARG A 175 8.74 9.42 31.37
N ASP A 176 7.74 9.01 32.15
CA ASP A 176 7.96 8.55 33.52
C ASP A 176 8.73 7.23 33.52
N PRO A 177 9.93 7.15 34.12
CA PRO A 177 10.75 5.94 34.10
C PRO A 177 10.09 4.76 34.84
N TYR A 178 9.26 5.01 35.86
CA TYR A 178 8.53 3.95 36.57
C TYR A 178 7.41 3.38 35.71
N ILE A 179 6.72 4.21 34.94
CA ILE A 179 5.71 3.73 33.98
C ILE A 179 6.40 2.94 32.85
N ILE A 180 7.45 3.49 32.25
CA ILE A 180 8.16 2.86 31.12
C ILE A 180 8.72 1.49 31.53
N ALA A 181 9.29 1.37 32.73
CA ALA A 181 9.88 0.12 33.23
C ALA A 181 8.88 -1.05 33.28
N ARG A 182 7.56 -0.77 33.39
CA ARG A 182 6.50 -1.80 33.44
C ARG A 182 5.34 -1.53 32.49
N VAL A 183 5.61 -0.82 31.40
CA VAL A 183 4.56 -0.35 30.47
C VAL A 183 3.65 -1.49 29.99
N ASP A 184 4.17 -2.70 29.80
CA ASP A 184 3.35 -3.82 29.32
C ASP A 184 2.30 -4.25 30.36
N SER A 185 2.68 -4.38 31.63
CA SER A 185 1.73 -4.75 32.69
C SER A 185 0.77 -3.60 32.97
N TRP A 186 1.27 -2.36 32.95
CA TRP A 186 0.46 -1.15 33.10
C TRP A 186 -0.62 -1.04 32.02
N LEU A 187 -0.28 -1.28 30.75
CA LEU A 187 -1.25 -1.32 29.65
C LEU A 187 -2.16 -2.54 29.71
N ALA A 188 -1.69 -3.69 30.19
CA ALA A 188 -2.51 -4.89 30.33
C ALA A 188 -3.60 -4.70 31.39
N GLU A 189 -3.27 -4.10 32.54
CA GLU A 189 -4.23 -3.74 33.60
C GLU A 189 -5.31 -2.78 33.07
N MET A 190 -4.90 -1.73 32.36
CA MET A 190 -5.84 -0.82 31.69
C MET A 190 -6.79 -1.55 30.74
N LYS A 191 -6.27 -2.45 29.90
CA LYS A 191 -7.09 -3.19 28.93
C LYS A 191 -8.17 -4.04 29.61
N VAL A 192 -7.85 -4.67 30.75
CA VAL A 192 -8.84 -5.43 31.53
C VAL A 192 -9.94 -4.50 32.03
N PHE A 193 -9.56 -3.38 32.66
CA PHE A 193 -10.52 -2.39 33.15
C PHE A 193 -11.39 -1.80 32.04
N PHE A 194 -10.80 -1.46 30.89
CA PHE A 194 -11.54 -0.93 29.75
C PHE A 194 -12.51 -1.96 29.17
N ALA A 195 -12.16 -3.24 29.16
CA ALA A 195 -13.06 -4.30 28.70
C ALA A 195 -14.29 -4.43 29.60
N GLU A 196 -14.10 -4.40 30.93
CA GLU A 196 -15.19 -4.43 31.90
C GLU A 196 -16.09 -3.21 31.76
N ARG A 197 -15.49 -2.02 31.73
CA ARG A 197 -16.23 -0.77 31.69
C ARG A 197 -16.97 -0.56 30.37
N LEU A 198 -16.39 -0.98 29.25
CA LEU A 198 -17.06 -0.99 27.95
C LEU A 198 -18.34 -1.84 28.01
N LYS A 199 -18.24 -3.05 28.57
CA LYS A 199 -19.37 -3.97 28.67
C LYS A 199 -20.48 -3.40 29.55
N GLU A 200 -20.14 -2.78 30.67
CA GLU A 200 -21.11 -2.12 31.56
C GLU A 200 -21.82 -0.94 30.89
N LEU A 201 -21.08 -0.10 30.16
CA LEU A 201 -21.62 1.15 29.61
C LEU A 201 -22.39 0.95 28.30
N THR A 202 -21.96 0.01 27.45
CA THR A 202 -22.48 -0.13 26.09
C THR A 202 -23.05 -1.51 25.78
N GLY A 203 -22.83 -2.50 26.64
CA GLY A 203 -23.16 -3.90 26.37
C GLY A 203 -22.26 -4.57 25.31
N LYS A 204 -21.27 -3.85 24.76
CA LYS A 204 -20.34 -4.39 23.74
C LYS A 204 -19.14 -5.07 24.39
N THR A 205 -18.52 -5.98 23.66
CA THR A 205 -17.36 -6.74 24.15
C THR A 205 -16.09 -6.31 23.43
N LEU A 206 -15.03 -6.02 24.22
CA LEU A 206 -13.71 -5.77 23.67
C LEU A 206 -13.14 -7.06 23.06
N GLY A 207 -12.56 -6.96 21.85
CA GLY A 207 -12.10 -8.10 21.04
C GLY A 207 -13.17 -8.71 20.14
N LYS A 208 -14.43 -8.26 20.23
CA LYS A 208 -15.53 -8.70 19.34
C LYS A 208 -16.08 -7.53 18.53
N GLU A 209 -16.98 -6.74 19.13
CA GLU A 209 -17.58 -5.59 18.44
C GLU A 209 -16.65 -4.38 18.46
N VAL A 210 -15.87 -4.22 19.53
CA VAL A 210 -14.90 -3.13 19.68
C VAL A 210 -13.52 -3.72 19.81
N ARG A 211 -12.51 -3.15 19.16
CA ARG A 211 -11.10 -3.52 19.31
C ARG A 211 -10.31 -2.33 19.82
N LEU A 212 -9.37 -2.59 20.73
CA LEU A 212 -8.42 -1.61 21.24
C LEU A 212 -7.01 -2.15 21.03
N ASP A 213 -6.30 -1.51 20.12
CA ASP A 213 -4.89 -1.75 19.87
C ASP A 213 -4.09 -0.58 20.49
N ILE A 214 -3.00 -0.91 21.21
CA ILE A 214 -2.12 0.10 21.82
C ILE A 214 -0.70 -0.20 21.37
N SER A 215 -0.16 0.61 20.46
CA SER A 215 1.20 0.47 19.95
C SER A 215 2.19 1.30 20.77
N GLN A 216 3.38 0.75 21.00
CA GLN A 216 4.44 1.34 21.83
C GLN A 216 5.63 1.79 20.96
N TYR A 217 5.54 3.00 20.39
CA TYR A 217 6.64 3.61 19.63
C TYR A 217 7.81 3.97 20.55
N GLY A 218 9.03 3.73 20.09
CA GLY A 218 10.24 3.81 20.93
C GLY A 218 10.59 2.50 21.65
N LYS A 219 9.69 1.50 21.65
CA LYS A 219 9.94 0.16 22.16
C LYS A 219 9.98 -0.88 21.04
N ASN A 220 8.82 -1.23 20.47
CA ASN A 220 8.73 -2.29 19.45
C ASN A 220 7.51 -2.17 18.52
N ALA A 221 6.88 -0.98 18.38
CA ALA A 221 5.69 -0.80 17.54
C ALA A 221 5.88 -1.20 16.05
N VAL A 222 7.11 -1.19 15.51
CA VAL A 222 7.39 -1.51 14.11
C VAL A 222 7.71 -3.00 13.93
N MET A 223 8.68 -3.51 14.67
CA MET A 223 9.18 -4.89 14.51
C MET A 223 8.44 -5.92 15.39
N GLY A 224 7.63 -5.47 16.36
CA GLY A 224 6.91 -6.36 17.27
C GLY A 224 7.85 -7.31 18.02
N GLU A 225 7.57 -8.61 17.94
CA GLU A 225 8.39 -9.66 18.56
C GLU A 225 9.75 -9.86 17.87
N LEU A 226 9.94 -9.33 16.66
CA LEU A 226 11.21 -9.39 15.94
C LEU A 226 12.20 -8.33 16.42
N GLU A 227 11.79 -7.41 17.30
CA GLU A 227 12.69 -6.45 17.93
C GLU A 227 13.63 -7.16 18.91
N LYS A 228 14.93 -7.13 18.62
CA LYS A 228 15.96 -7.82 19.42
C LYS A 228 16.67 -6.89 20.41
N SER A 229 16.51 -5.58 20.25
CA SER A 229 17.08 -4.59 21.15
C SER A 229 16.22 -4.48 22.41
N SER A 230 16.49 -5.32 23.41
CA SER A 230 15.83 -5.28 24.72
C SER A 230 16.66 -4.55 25.80
N ALA A 231 17.88 -4.12 25.47
CA ALA A 231 18.87 -3.72 26.47
C ALA A 231 18.74 -2.26 26.96
N GLN A 232 18.07 -1.37 26.22
CA GLN A 232 17.95 0.04 26.60
C GLN A 232 16.50 0.40 26.88
N ILE A 233 16.23 0.82 28.12
CA ILE A 233 14.97 1.46 28.48
C ILE A 233 14.95 2.84 27.80
N PRO A 234 13.94 3.14 26.95
CA PRO A 234 13.86 4.43 26.29
C PRO A 234 13.55 5.54 27.30
N ASN A 235 14.03 6.76 27.02
CA ASN A 235 13.71 7.93 27.85
C ASN A 235 12.25 8.36 27.71
N GLU A 236 11.64 8.05 26.56
CA GLU A 236 10.26 8.39 26.22
C GLU A 236 9.71 7.33 25.27
N ILE A 237 8.42 7.01 25.42
CA ILE A 237 7.68 6.16 24.48
C ILE A 237 6.42 6.88 24.00
N GLY A 238 6.06 6.63 22.74
CA GLY A 238 4.78 7.06 22.17
C GLY A 238 3.76 5.92 22.27
N LEU A 239 2.61 6.20 22.86
CA LEU A 239 1.47 5.29 22.90
C LEU A 239 0.44 5.72 21.87
N LEU A 240 0.21 4.87 20.88
CA LEU A 240 -0.87 5.03 19.91
C LEU A 240 -2.04 4.13 20.33
N PHE A 241 -3.08 4.74 20.87
CA PHE A 241 -4.35 4.08 21.13
C PHE A 241 -5.16 4.08 19.83
N CYS A 242 -5.63 2.92 19.41
CA CYS A 242 -6.44 2.75 18.22
C CYS A 242 -7.71 1.97 18.59
N VAL A 243 -8.84 2.67 18.62
CA VAL A 243 -10.14 2.09 18.86
C VAL A 243 -10.81 1.82 17.52
N THR A 244 -11.24 0.59 17.29
CA THR A 244 -12.09 0.23 16.15
C THR A 244 -13.47 -0.20 16.65
N ALA A 245 -14.55 0.36 16.09
CA ALA A 245 -15.92 0.00 16.44
C ALA A 245 -16.82 -0.07 15.18
N PRO A 246 -18.06 -0.59 15.26
CA PRO A 246 -18.96 -0.70 14.12
C PRO A 246 -19.45 0.66 13.60
N GLU A 247 -19.39 1.71 14.43
CA GLU A 247 -19.82 3.07 14.13
C GLU A 247 -18.78 4.10 14.63
N GLN A 248 -18.59 5.19 13.89
CA GLN A 248 -17.64 6.25 14.26
C GLN A 248 -17.97 6.89 15.61
N ALA A 249 -19.26 7.11 15.90
CA ALA A 249 -19.69 7.69 17.17
C ALA A 249 -19.26 6.81 18.37
N LEU A 250 -19.45 5.49 18.26
CA LEU A 250 -19.02 4.56 19.30
C LEU A 250 -17.49 4.50 19.43
N ALA A 251 -16.75 4.53 18.30
CA ALA A 251 -15.29 4.59 18.34
C ALA A 251 -14.81 5.85 19.08
N ASN A 252 -15.44 7.00 18.82
CA ASN A 252 -15.13 8.28 19.46
C ASN A 252 -15.46 8.27 20.96
N ASP A 253 -16.62 7.73 21.34
CA ASP A 253 -17.03 7.65 22.75
C ASP A 253 -16.09 6.76 23.56
N VAL A 254 -15.72 5.60 23.00
CA VAL A 254 -14.80 4.67 23.63
C VAL A 254 -13.39 5.27 23.69
N ALA A 255 -12.91 5.92 22.64
CA ALA A 255 -11.61 6.59 22.64
C ALA A 255 -11.52 7.69 23.70
N ARG A 256 -12.54 8.57 23.81
CA ARG A 256 -12.62 9.63 24.83
C ARG A 256 -12.59 9.08 26.25
N PHE A 257 -13.28 7.97 26.49
CA PHE A 257 -13.24 7.28 27.78
C PHE A 257 -11.84 6.70 28.08
N ILE A 258 -11.21 6.05 27.10
CA ILE A 258 -9.90 5.44 27.23
C ILE A 258 -8.81 6.48 27.48
N THR A 259 -8.73 7.54 26.69
CA THR A 259 -7.69 8.57 26.81
C THR A 259 -7.76 9.31 28.13
N HIS A 260 -8.96 9.71 28.55
CA HIS A 260 -9.19 10.36 29.83
C HIS A 260 -8.74 9.47 30.99
N THR A 261 -9.15 8.20 30.98
CA THR A 261 -8.82 7.26 32.05
C THR A 261 -7.35 6.86 32.03
N ALA A 262 -6.77 6.62 30.85
CA ALA A 262 -5.39 6.23 30.67
C ALA A 262 -4.42 7.34 31.08
N SER A 263 -4.76 8.61 30.85
CA SER A 263 -3.94 9.74 31.29
C SER A 263 -3.69 9.70 32.80
N HIS A 264 -4.67 9.24 33.57
CA HIS A 264 -4.65 9.26 35.02
C HIS A 264 -4.53 7.87 35.65
N TRP A 265 -4.07 6.88 34.88
CA TRP A 265 -3.94 5.52 35.41
C TRP A 265 -2.88 5.46 36.50
N PRO A 266 -3.22 4.98 37.70
CA PRO A 266 -2.35 5.08 38.86
C PRO A 266 -1.13 4.17 38.74
N ILE A 267 -0.12 4.53 39.51
CA ILE A 267 1.04 3.67 39.75
C ILE A 267 1.42 3.68 41.24
N PRO A 268 1.93 2.57 41.82
CA PRO A 268 2.26 2.49 43.24
C PRO A 268 3.26 3.52 43.76
N GLU A 269 4.10 4.06 42.87
CA GLU A 269 5.16 5.01 43.22
C GLU A 269 4.65 6.45 43.38
N TRP A 270 3.44 6.76 42.91
CA TRP A 270 2.86 8.09 43.01
C TRP A 270 1.46 8.06 43.63
N ASP A 271 1.22 8.97 44.58
CA ASP A 271 -0.10 9.21 45.15
C ASP A 271 -0.84 10.34 44.44
N GLY A 272 -2.17 10.24 44.37
CA GLY A 272 -3.05 11.29 43.82
C GLY A 272 -3.33 11.18 42.32
N PHE A 273 -4.00 12.21 41.79
CA PHE A 273 -4.46 12.25 40.39
C PHE A 273 -3.42 12.90 39.48
N ILE A 274 -2.37 12.16 39.15
CA ILE A 274 -1.30 12.60 38.25
C ILE A 274 -1.61 12.24 36.79
N SER A 275 -1.03 12.98 35.84
CA SER A 275 -1.10 12.66 34.41
C SER A 275 0.16 11.91 33.98
N GLY A 276 0.04 10.60 33.72
CA GLY A 276 1.13 9.75 33.22
C GLY A 276 1.32 9.80 31.70
N ILE A 277 0.33 10.33 30.96
CA ILE A 277 0.37 10.46 29.49
C ILE A 277 0.20 11.91 29.09
N ALA A 278 1.14 12.42 28.31
CA ALA A 278 1.09 13.74 27.70
C ALA A 278 0.50 13.65 26.29
N PHE A 279 -0.72 14.15 26.10
CA PHE A 279 -1.33 14.27 24.77
C PHE A 279 -0.97 15.62 24.13
N PRO A 280 -0.55 15.65 22.85
CA PRO A 280 -0.15 16.88 22.17
C PRO A 280 -1.33 17.74 21.71
N PHE A 281 -2.56 17.21 21.73
CA PHE A 281 -3.76 17.89 21.25
C PHE A 281 -4.89 17.86 22.29
N SER A 282 -5.83 18.79 22.15
CA SER A 282 -7.09 18.83 22.91
C SER A 282 -8.24 19.17 21.95
N PRO A 283 -9.20 18.25 21.71
CA PRO A 283 -9.24 16.88 22.25
C PRO A 283 -8.06 16.00 21.74
N PRO A 284 -7.63 14.97 22.49
CA PRO A 284 -6.58 14.04 22.06
C PRO A 284 -6.97 13.13 20.90
N GLU A 285 -8.27 12.85 20.75
CA GLU A 285 -8.79 11.87 19.81
C GLU A 285 -8.91 12.45 18.40
N ILE A 286 -8.55 11.64 17.41
CA ILE A 286 -8.59 11.98 15.98
C ILE A 286 -9.41 10.90 15.26
N ASP A 287 -10.44 11.34 14.56
CA ASP A 287 -11.28 10.49 13.74
C ASP A 287 -10.49 10.04 12.50
N ARG A 288 -10.26 8.74 12.35
CA ARG A 288 -9.67 8.16 11.14
C ARG A 288 -10.71 7.83 10.07
N GLY A 289 -11.97 7.70 10.46
CA GLY A 289 -13.04 7.28 9.55
C GLY A 289 -13.08 5.76 9.34
N PRO A 290 -13.72 5.31 8.24
CA PRO A 290 -13.88 3.89 7.94
C PRO A 290 -12.53 3.23 7.66
N VAL A 291 -12.40 1.98 8.11
CA VAL A 291 -11.22 1.16 7.85
C VAL A 291 -11.57 -0.09 7.07
N TYR A 292 -10.70 -0.41 6.12
CA TYR A 292 -10.94 -1.47 5.15
C TYR A 292 -9.91 -2.58 5.31
N ARG A 293 -10.38 -3.82 5.13
CA ARG A 293 -9.53 -5.00 5.00
C ARG A 293 -9.55 -5.46 3.55
N PHE A 294 -8.38 -5.80 3.03
CA PHE A 294 -8.26 -6.48 1.76
C PHE A 294 -8.83 -7.90 1.89
N THR A 295 -9.90 -8.19 1.16
CA THR A 295 -10.69 -9.43 1.30
C THR A 295 -10.72 -10.27 0.03
N LEU A 296 -10.48 -9.67 -1.13
CA LEU A 296 -10.48 -10.37 -2.41
C LEU A 296 -9.12 -10.23 -3.10
N ASN A 297 -8.51 -11.37 -3.44
CA ASN A 297 -7.31 -11.48 -4.26
C ASN A 297 -7.40 -12.75 -5.10
N HIS A 298 -8.08 -12.63 -6.24
CA HIS A 298 -8.43 -13.77 -7.09
C HIS A 298 -8.21 -13.42 -8.57
N ILE A 299 -8.38 -14.41 -9.44
CA ILE A 299 -8.27 -14.23 -10.88
C ILE A 299 -9.66 -14.31 -11.49
N LEU A 300 -10.01 -13.31 -12.30
CA LEU A 300 -11.16 -13.35 -13.20
C LEU A 300 -10.70 -13.75 -14.60
N ILE A 301 -11.51 -14.60 -15.23
CA ILE A 301 -11.37 -14.95 -16.63
C ILE A 301 -12.54 -14.27 -17.35
N PRO A 302 -12.28 -13.13 -18.01
CA PRO A 302 -13.35 -12.36 -18.65
C PRO A 302 -13.75 -12.99 -20.01
N GLU A 303 -14.93 -12.65 -20.51
CA GLU A 303 -15.39 -13.09 -21.85
C GLU A 303 -14.55 -12.46 -22.97
N SER A 304 -14.11 -11.23 -22.76
CA SER A 304 -13.18 -10.50 -23.61
C SER A 304 -12.31 -9.54 -22.79
N PRO A 305 -11.17 -9.05 -23.32
CA PRO A 305 -10.34 -8.07 -22.62
C PRO A 305 -11.07 -6.78 -22.21
N LEU A 306 -12.23 -6.49 -22.81
CA LEU A 306 -13.03 -5.29 -22.53
C LEU A 306 -14.23 -5.55 -21.61
N SER A 307 -14.67 -6.80 -21.48
CA SER A 307 -15.95 -7.15 -20.84
C SER A 307 -16.07 -6.80 -19.35
N ALA A 308 -14.95 -6.67 -18.63
CA ALA A 308 -14.93 -6.32 -17.22
C ALA A 308 -14.91 -4.80 -16.96
N PHE A 309 -14.90 -3.97 -18.01
CA PHE A 309 -14.65 -2.54 -17.91
C PHE A 309 -15.79 -1.72 -18.48
N ARG A 310 -16.06 -0.58 -17.84
CA ARG A 310 -17.05 0.41 -18.28
C ARG A 310 -16.31 1.60 -18.88
N PHE A 311 -16.88 2.16 -19.94
CA PHE A 311 -16.30 3.28 -20.67
C PHE A 311 -17.29 4.45 -20.67
N GLU A 312 -16.78 5.64 -20.37
CA GLU A 312 -17.49 6.90 -20.46
C GLU A 312 -16.58 7.86 -21.25
N MET A 313 -17.16 8.56 -22.23
CA MET A 313 -16.44 9.46 -23.12
C MET A 313 -17.17 10.79 -23.16
N GLU A 314 -16.45 11.88 -22.93
CA GLU A 314 -16.97 13.24 -22.95
C GLU A 314 -16.09 14.10 -23.84
N ASN A 315 -16.70 15.01 -24.60
CA ASN A 315 -15.98 16.06 -25.31
C ASN A 315 -15.95 17.29 -24.41
N ILE A 316 -14.76 17.67 -23.95
CA ILE A 316 -14.51 18.82 -23.06
C ILE A 316 -14.10 20.03 -23.89
#